data_AF-A0A941DDN1-F1
#
_entry.id   AF-A0A941DDN1-F1
#
_cell.length_a   1.000
_cell.length_b   1.000
_cell.length_c   1.000
_cell.angle_alpha   90.00
_cell.angle_beta   90.00
_cell.angle_gamma   90.00
#
_symmetry.space_group_name_H-M   'P 1'
#
loop_
_entity.id
_entity.type
_entity.pdbx_description
1 polymer ?
#
loop_
_entity_poly.entity_id
_entity_poly.type
_entity_poly.pdbx_seq_one_letter_code
_entity_poly.pdbx_strand_id
1 'polypeptide(L)'
;MIKHFYTEAQYGYQKQLVKYAGRIYDLDSFNKDPHLANAIAEAEYLRQGVVDERAVRASAGLTMMAAIWVFCLAFFYGMFLPITLFATYSFFDFVLRVFVGVQYSPSMVVSAWISQRVLNMQPEWVSAMPKRFAWTIGVILSGTVAFLFWTGKNGLSTQLICAVCVLFTWMESAFAYCAGCHIYKLLNFKSEACNGASCEVTLK
;
A
#
# COMPACT_ATOMS: atom_id res chain seq x y z
N MET A 1 -19.09 5.62 19.65
CA MET A 1 -19.08 4.17 19.36
C MET A 1 -18.45 3.90 17.98
N ILE A 2 -17.21 4.36 17.74
CA ILE A 2 -16.38 4.01 16.56
C ILE A 2 -14.91 3.98 17.03
N LYS A 3 -14.60 3.11 18.01
CA LYS A 3 -13.25 2.91 18.57
C LYS A 3 -12.62 1.57 18.18
N HIS A 4 -13.20 0.85 17.21
CA HIS A 4 -12.89 -0.57 16.99
C HIS A 4 -12.28 -0.94 15.64
N PHE A 5 -11.67 -0.02 14.91
CA PHE A 5 -10.97 -0.40 13.68
C PHE A 5 -9.52 0.02 13.72
N TYR A 6 -8.65 -0.97 13.51
CA TYR A 6 -7.20 -0.91 13.35
C TYR A 6 -6.37 -0.92 14.64
N THR A 7 -6.54 -1.97 15.43
CA THR A 7 -5.43 -2.58 16.17
C THR A 7 -5.04 -3.87 15.42
N GLU A 8 -3.79 -4.32 15.59
CA GLU A 8 -3.09 -5.40 14.88
C GLU A 8 -2.08 -4.88 13.84
N ALA A 9 -0.91 -4.46 14.35
CA ALA A 9 0.34 -4.38 13.62
C ALA A 9 1.17 -5.62 13.99
N GLN A 10 0.97 -6.76 13.31
CA GLN A 10 1.70 -8.00 13.62
C GLN A 10 2.81 -8.35 12.62
N TYR A 11 2.98 -7.59 11.53
CA TYR A 11 3.93 -7.92 10.44
C TYR A 11 5.02 -6.89 10.14
N GLY A 12 5.24 -5.89 11.00
CA GLY A 12 6.48 -5.08 10.99
C GLY A 12 6.70 -4.11 9.82
N TYR A 13 5.73 -3.93 8.92
CA TYR A 13 5.78 -2.92 7.83
C TYR A 13 4.60 -1.94 7.83
N GLN A 14 3.73 -2.00 8.84
CA GLN A 14 2.75 -0.97 9.17
C GLN A 14 2.80 -0.73 10.69
N LYS A 15 2.73 0.53 11.15
CA LYS A 15 2.70 0.89 12.57
C LYS A 15 1.62 1.91 12.89
N GLN A 16 1.18 1.91 14.15
CA GLN A 16 0.28 2.91 14.70
C GLN A 16 1.08 3.86 15.59
N LEU A 17 0.85 5.17 15.43
CA LEU A 17 1.58 6.19 16.17
C LEU A 17 0.70 6.84 17.23
N VAL A 18 1.32 7.22 18.33
CA VAL A 18 0.68 7.92 19.45
C VAL A 18 1.49 9.16 19.78
N LYS A 19 0.78 10.25 20.09
CA LYS A 19 1.38 11.50 20.51
C LYS A 19 1.18 11.70 22.01
N TYR A 20 2.26 11.92 22.73
CA TYR A 20 2.26 12.16 24.18
C TYR A 20 3.30 13.22 24.54
N ALA A 21 2.93 14.18 25.39
CA ALA A 21 3.81 15.28 25.82
C ALA A 21 4.55 16.01 24.66
N GLY A 22 3.88 16.18 23.52
CA GLY A 22 4.44 16.86 22.34
C GLY A 22 5.44 16.03 21.51
N ARG A 23 5.70 14.76 21.88
CA ARG A 23 6.52 13.81 21.12
C ARG A 23 5.66 12.69 20.54
N ILE A 24 6.14 12.07 19.47
CA ILE A 24 5.48 10.92 18.84
C ILE A 24 6.24 9.65 19.22
N TYR A 25 5.47 8.62 19.57
CA TYR A 25 5.96 7.29 19.88
C TYR A 25 5.25 6.26 19.01
N ASP A 26 5.96 5.18 18.69
CA ASP A 26 5.35 3.96 18.18
C ASP A 26 4.51 3.33 19.29
N LEU A 27 3.29 2.90 19.01
CA LEU A 27 2.38 2.34 20.01
C LEU A 27 3.00 1.12 20.71
N ASP A 28 3.72 0.27 19.97
CA ASP A 28 4.36 -0.93 20.53
C ASP A 28 5.51 -0.59 21.47
N SER A 29 6.27 0.47 21.17
CA SER A 29 7.29 0.99 22.08
C SER A 29 6.67 1.65 23.30
N PHE A 30 5.60 2.44 23.09
CA PHE A 30 4.89 3.15 24.15
C PHE A 30 4.30 2.20 25.19
N ASN A 31 3.78 1.05 24.75
CA ASN A 31 3.17 0.06 25.64
C ASN A 31 4.22 -0.82 26.36
N LYS A 32 5.44 -0.93 25.83
CA LYS A 32 6.54 -1.69 26.47
C LYS A 32 7.20 -0.92 27.62
N ASP A 33 7.21 0.41 27.57
CA ASP A 33 7.82 1.24 28.61
C ASP A 33 6.86 1.40 29.80
N PRO A 34 7.14 0.85 31.00
CA PRO A 34 6.19 0.85 32.12
C PRO A 34 5.86 2.27 32.64
N HIS A 35 6.76 3.24 32.48
CA HIS A 35 6.51 4.64 32.80
C HIS A 35 5.57 5.34 31.80
N LEU A 36 5.58 4.91 30.54
CA LEU A 36 4.79 5.49 29.45
C LEU A 36 3.45 4.76 29.29
N ALA A 37 3.41 3.44 29.55
CA ALA A 37 2.22 2.60 29.51
C ALA A 37 1.11 3.11 30.45
N ASN A 38 1.46 3.67 31.61
CA ASN A 38 0.49 4.29 32.51
C ASN A 38 -0.10 5.60 31.97
N ALA A 39 0.55 6.21 30.98
CA ALA A 39 0.12 7.46 30.35
C ALA A 39 -0.67 7.24 29.04
N ILE A 40 -1.02 5.99 28.69
CA ILE A 40 -1.82 5.67 27.48
C ILE A 40 -3.17 6.41 27.51
N ALA A 41 -3.75 6.63 28.68
CA ALA A 41 -5.02 7.34 28.85
C ALA A 41 -4.96 8.82 28.41
N GLU A 42 -3.78 9.43 28.46
CA GLU A 42 -3.55 10.83 28.10
C GLU A 42 -3.03 11.00 26.67
N ALA A 43 -2.69 9.89 26.02
CA ALA A 43 -2.01 9.89 24.74
C ALA A 43 -3.00 10.07 23.58
N GLU A 44 -2.71 11.00 22.68
CA GLU A 44 -3.52 11.26 21.49
C GLU A 44 -3.12 10.27 20.39
N TYR A 45 -4.01 9.33 20.07
CA TYR A 45 -3.79 8.42 18.95
C TYR A 45 -3.75 9.21 17.65
N LEU A 46 -2.64 9.14 16.93
CA LEU A 46 -2.60 9.69 15.58
C LEU A 46 -3.52 8.86 14.70
N ARG A 47 -4.41 9.56 13.99
CA ARG A 47 -5.41 8.91 13.13
C ARG A 47 -4.78 8.21 11.93
N GLN A 48 -3.49 8.45 11.68
CA GLN A 48 -2.76 8.00 10.51
C GLN A 48 -1.78 6.89 10.91
N GLY A 49 -2.00 5.70 10.35
CA GLY A 49 -0.97 4.66 10.34
C GLY A 49 0.19 5.06 9.44
N VAL A 50 1.34 4.42 9.64
CA VAL A 50 2.50 4.53 8.76
C VAL A 50 2.79 3.19 8.09
N VAL A 51 3.36 3.24 6.89
CA VAL A 51 3.74 2.06 6.10
C VAL A 51 5.20 2.21 5.66
N ASP A 52 5.91 1.09 5.52
CA ASP A 52 7.26 1.07 4.95
C ASP A 52 7.24 1.31 3.43
N GLU A 53 7.76 2.45 2.99
CA GLU A 53 7.82 2.87 1.58
C GLU A 53 8.64 1.89 0.74
N ARG A 54 9.70 1.30 1.30
CA ARG A 54 10.55 0.37 0.55
C ARG A 54 9.81 -0.94 0.28
N ALA A 55 9.07 -1.45 1.26
CA ALA A 55 8.22 -2.62 1.08
C ALA A 55 7.10 -2.36 0.06
N VAL A 56 6.49 -1.16 0.08
CA VAL A 56 5.46 -0.77 -0.89
C VAL A 56 6.03 -0.73 -2.32
N ARG A 57 7.18 -0.09 -2.51
CA ARG A 57 7.87 -0.01 -3.82
C ARG A 57 8.29 -1.39 -4.34
N ALA A 58 8.79 -2.25 -3.46
CA ALA A 58 9.10 -3.63 -3.80
C ALA A 58 7.84 -4.41 -4.23
N SER A 59 6.69 -4.16 -3.58
CA SER A 59 5.41 -4.79 -3.95
C SER A 59 4.97 -4.35 -5.35
N ALA A 60 5.10 -3.05 -5.66
CA ALA A 60 4.78 -2.52 -6.98
C ALA A 60 5.65 -3.16 -8.06
N GLY A 61 6.97 -3.28 -7.82
CA GLY A 61 7.90 -3.96 -8.72
C GLY A 61 7.53 -5.44 -8.95
N LEU A 62 7.19 -6.18 -7.89
CA LEU A 62 6.77 -7.58 -8.00
C LEU A 62 5.49 -7.73 -8.83
N THR A 63 4.47 -6.92 -8.55
CA THR A 63 3.21 -6.94 -9.32
C THR A 63 3.41 -6.53 -10.78
N MET A 64 4.31 -5.59 -11.05
CA MET A 64 4.66 -5.16 -12.40
C MET A 64 5.34 -6.29 -13.18
N MET A 65 6.32 -6.97 -12.59
CA MET A 65 6.98 -8.11 -13.25
C MET A 65 6.00 -9.22 -13.58
N ALA A 66 5.11 -9.57 -12.65
CA ALA A 66 4.06 -10.56 -12.88
C ALA A 66 3.08 -10.11 -13.98
N ALA A 67 2.67 -8.84 -13.97
CA ALA A 67 1.78 -8.27 -14.98
C ALA A 67 2.40 -8.31 -16.38
N ILE A 68 3.67 -7.92 -16.52
CA ILE A 68 4.40 -7.96 -17.80
C ILE A 68 4.54 -9.41 -18.28
N TRP A 69 4.92 -10.34 -17.40
CA TRP A 69 5.08 -11.74 -17.76
C TRP A 69 3.78 -12.33 -18.32
N VAL A 70 2.67 -12.11 -17.62
CA VAL A 70 1.37 -12.61 -18.00
C VAL A 70 0.81 -11.90 -19.24
N PHE A 71 1.11 -10.60 -19.41
CA PHE A 71 0.80 -9.86 -20.64
C PHE A 71 1.55 -10.42 -21.86
N CYS A 72 2.84 -10.73 -21.73
CA CYS A 72 3.62 -11.38 -22.78
C CYS A 72 3.05 -12.75 -23.13
N LEU A 73 2.65 -13.56 -22.14
CA LEU A 73 1.99 -14.84 -22.39
C LEU A 73 0.70 -14.69 -23.19
N ALA A 74 -0.13 -13.71 -22.84
CA ALA A 74 -1.36 -13.43 -23.58
C ALA A 74 -1.09 -12.93 -25.00
N PHE A 75 -0.09 -12.06 -25.20
CA PHE A 75 0.23 -11.46 -26.49
C PHE A 75 0.90 -12.45 -27.46
N PHE A 76 1.91 -13.19 -27.01
CA PHE A 76 2.67 -14.10 -27.88
C PHE A 76 2.00 -15.46 -28.06
N TYR A 77 1.38 -16.01 -27.00
CA TYR A 77 0.82 -17.36 -27.02
C TYR A 77 -0.71 -17.38 -27.08
N GLY A 78 -1.38 -16.23 -27.05
CA GLY A 78 -2.85 -16.15 -27.08
C GLY A 78 -3.54 -16.75 -25.85
N MET A 79 -2.78 -17.00 -24.77
CA MET A 79 -3.31 -17.60 -23.55
C MET A 79 -3.95 -16.53 -22.67
N PHE A 80 -5.28 -16.45 -22.69
CA PHE A 80 -6.03 -15.46 -21.89
C PHE A 80 -6.35 -15.92 -20.47
N LEU A 81 -6.23 -17.21 -20.17
CA LEU A 81 -6.49 -17.73 -18.83
C LEU A 81 -5.52 -17.16 -17.77
N PRO A 82 -4.19 -17.11 -17.99
CA PRO A 82 -3.25 -16.56 -17.01
C PRO A 82 -3.52 -15.08 -16.68
N ILE A 83 -3.85 -14.25 -17.69
CA ILE A 83 -4.13 -12.82 -17.49
C ILE A 83 -5.44 -12.58 -16.76
N THR A 84 -6.45 -13.40 -17.01
CA THR A 84 -7.71 -13.35 -16.27
C THR A 84 -7.49 -13.68 -14.80
N LEU A 85 -6.75 -14.76 -14.51
CA LEU A 85 -6.42 -15.16 -13.13
C LEU A 85 -5.59 -14.09 -12.42
N PHE A 86 -4.56 -13.55 -13.08
CA PHE A 86 -3.73 -12.50 -12.50
C PHE A 86 -4.50 -11.20 -12.23
N ALA A 87 -5.39 -10.79 -13.15
CA ALA A 87 -6.25 -9.62 -12.96
C ALA A 87 -7.19 -9.80 -11.76
N THR A 88 -7.81 -10.99 -11.62
CA THR A 88 -8.65 -11.29 -10.45
C THR A 88 -7.85 -11.30 -9.15
N TYR A 89 -6.66 -11.92 -9.14
CA TYR A 89 -5.76 -11.91 -8.00
C TYR A 89 -5.39 -10.47 -7.60
N SER A 90 -5.00 -9.63 -8.56
CA SER A 90 -4.62 -8.24 -8.30
C SER A 90 -5.77 -7.42 -7.73
N PHE A 91 -6.99 -7.65 -8.22
CA PHE A 91 -8.19 -7.03 -7.66
C PHE A 91 -8.39 -7.41 -6.19
N PHE A 92 -8.37 -8.71 -5.86
CA PHE A 92 -8.52 -9.14 -4.47
C PHE A 92 -7.37 -8.65 -3.58
N ASP A 93 -6.13 -8.64 -4.07
CA ASP A 93 -4.99 -8.12 -3.34
C ASP A 93 -5.18 -6.64 -2.97
N PHE A 94 -5.61 -5.78 -3.90
CA PHE A 94 -5.91 -4.38 -3.59
C PHE A 94 -7.12 -4.21 -2.67
N VAL A 95 -8.17 -5.03 -2.81
CA VAL A 95 -9.32 -5.02 -1.91
C VAL A 95 -8.88 -5.35 -0.48
N LEU A 96 -8.04 -6.36 -0.29
CA LEU A 96 -7.49 -6.72 1.03
C LEU A 96 -6.71 -5.55 1.64
N ARG A 97 -5.84 -4.89 0.85
CA ARG A 97 -5.08 -3.70 1.30
C ARG A 97 -5.97 -2.55 1.78
N VAL A 98 -7.10 -2.33 1.09
CA VAL A 98 -8.00 -1.20 1.38
C VAL A 98 -8.91 -1.50 2.56
N PHE A 99 -9.55 -2.67 2.60
CA PHE A 99 -10.64 -2.96 3.55
C PHE A 99 -10.21 -3.74 4.79
N VAL A 100 -9.37 -4.77 4.62
CA VAL A 100 -9.00 -5.67 5.72
C VAL A 100 -7.75 -5.17 6.43
N GLY A 101 -6.74 -4.80 5.66
CA GLY A 101 -5.48 -4.29 6.18
C GLY A 101 -4.32 -4.68 5.27
N VAL A 102 -3.28 -3.83 5.31
CA VAL A 102 -2.09 -3.97 4.47
C VAL A 102 -1.35 -5.28 4.75
N GLN A 103 -1.42 -5.76 5.99
CA GLN A 103 -0.76 -6.98 6.47
C GLN A 103 -1.22 -8.29 5.80
N TYR A 104 -2.45 -8.33 5.28
CA TYR A 104 -3.03 -9.53 4.66
C TYR A 104 -2.81 -9.59 3.16
N SER A 105 -2.23 -8.54 2.57
CA SER A 105 -1.95 -8.52 1.13
C SER A 105 -0.76 -9.43 0.83
N PRO A 106 -0.94 -10.55 0.10
CA PRO A 106 0.14 -11.48 -0.21
C PRO A 106 1.31 -10.78 -0.90
N SER A 107 1.03 -9.84 -1.81
CA SER A 107 2.08 -9.12 -2.52
C SER A 107 2.92 -8.22 -1.60
N MET A 108 2.34 -7.64 -0.53
CA MET A 108 3.08 -6.86 0.47
C MET A 108 3.85 -7.71 1.46
N VAL A 109 3.30 -8.85 1.87
CA VAL A 109 4.02 -9.79 2.75
C VAL A 109 5.28 -10.29 2.06
N VAL A 110 5.15 -10.71 0.79
CA VAL A 110 6.29 -11.17 -0.01
C VAL A 110 7.30 -10.05 -0.22
N SER A 111 6.85 -8.84 -0.56
CA SER A 111 7.77 -7.74 -0.83
C SER A 111 8.50 -7.25 0.41
N ALA A 112 7.83 -7.19 1.56
CA ALA A 112 8.44 -6.84 2.85
C ALA A 112 9.47 -7.89 3.28
N TRP A 113 9.15 -9.17 3.07
CA TRP A 113 10.10 -10.25 3.34
C TRP A 113 11.36 -10.12 2.46
N ILE A 114 11.20 -9.84 1.17
CA ILE A 114 12.34 -9.63 0.25
C ILE A 114 13.15 -8.40 0.66
N SER A 115 12.51 -7.25 0.90
CA SER A 115 13.22 -6.00 1.22
C SER A 115 13.99 -6.08 2.53
N GLN A 116 13.40 -6.68 3.56
CA GLN A 116 14.00 -6.74 4.91
C GLN A 116 14.96 -7.91 5.09
N ARG A 117 14.61 -9.11 4.62
CA ARG A 117 15.42 -10.32 4.88
C ARG A 117 16.46 -10.58 3.81
N VAL A 118 16.15 -10.31 2.54
CA VAL A 118 17.06 -10.60 1.42
C VAL A 118 17.95 -9.40 1.15
N LEU A 119 17.38 -8.21 1.05
CA LEU A 119 18.10 -7.00 0.69
C LEU A 119 18.62 -6.20 1.91
N ASN A 120 18.23 -6.58 3.13
CA ASN A 120 18.62 -5.96 4.40
C ASN A 120 18.45 -4.43 4.41
N MET A 121 17.37 -3.95 3.77
CA MET A 121 17.08 -2.52 3.66
C MET A 121 16.46 -2.01 4.96
N GLN A 122 16.97 -0.89 5.47
CA GLN A 122 16.34 -0.18 6.59
C GLN A 122 14.95 0.33 6.19
N PRO A 123 13.90 0.10 6.99
CA PRO A 123 12.54 0.51 6.66
C PRO A 123 12.40 2.04 6.68
N GLU A 124 11.62 2.57 5.75
CA GLU A 124 11.39 4.00 5.62
C GLU A 124 9.90 4.31 5.78
N TRP A 125 9.53 4.96 6.88
CA TRP A 125 8.14 5.14 7.26
C TRP A 125 7.49 6.35 6.59
N VAL A 126 6.37 6.12 5.91
CA VAL A 126 5.58 7.13 5.21
C VAL A 126 4.11 7.00 5.60
N SER A 127 3.33 8.08 5.48
CA SER A 127 1.92 8.09 5.89
C SER A 127 1.06 7.14 5.05
N ALA A 128 0.24 6.32 5.73
CA ALA A 128 -0.59 5.31 5.09
C ALA A 128 -1.79 5.89 4.33
N MET A 129 -2.30 7.06 4.76
CA MET A 129 -3.53 7.64 4.23
C MET A 129 -3.49 7.94 2.71
N PRO A 130 -2.49 8.67 2.17
CA PRO A 130 -2.40 8.89 0.73
C PRO A 130 -2.17 7.59 -0.06
N LYS A 131 -1.46 6.60 0.52
CA LYS A 131 -1.24 5.29 -0.10
C LYS A 131 -2.52 4.46 -0.17
N ARG A 132 -3.37 4.50 0.85
CA ARG A 132 -4.70 3.87 0.81
C ARG A 132 -5.56 4.46 -0.30
N PHE A 133 -5.52 5.77 -0.52
CA PHE A 133 -6.20 6.39 -1.65
C PHE A 133 -5.66 5.87 -2.99
N ALA A 134 -4.34 5.77 -3.16
CA ALA A 134 -3.75 5.18 -4.36
C ALA A 134 -4.22 3.73 -4.60
N TRP A 135 -4.31 2.90 -3.55
CA TRP A 135 -4.83 1.54 -3.66
C TRP A 135 -6.31 1.49 -4.02
N THR A 136 -7.14 2.44 -3.57
CA THR A 136 -8.55 2.49 -4.01
C THR A 136 -8.69 2.72 -5.51
N ILE A 137 -7.83 3.55 -6.11
CA ILE A 137 -7.77 3.72 -7.57
C ILE A 137 -7.34 2.38 -8.21
N GLY A 138 -6.36 1.69 -7.61
CA GLY A 138 -5.94 0.36 -8.02
C GLY A 138 -7.08 -0.67 -8.02
N VAL A 139 -7.96 -0.69 -7.00
CA VAL A 139 -9.15 -1.55 -6.94
C VAL A 139 -10.07 -1.29 -8.13
N ILE A 140 -10.36 -0.02 -8.43
CA ILE A 140 -11.25 0.35 -9.53
C ILE A 140 -10.67 -0.11 -10.88
N LEU A 141 -9.39 0.18 -11.12
CA LEU A 141 -8.73 -0.19 -12.38
C LEU A 141 -8.62 -1.70 -12.54
N SER A 142 -8.10 -2.41 -11.54
CA SER A 142 -7.94 -3.87 -11.59
C SER A 142 -9.28 -4.60 -11.63
N GLY A 143 -10.31 -4.10 -10.92
CA GLY A 143 -11.66 -4.64 -10.97
C GLY A 143 -12.31 -4.47 -12.35
N THR A 144 -12.09 -3.31 -12.99
CA THR A 144 -12.56 -3.07 -14.35
C THR A 144 -11.90 -4.04 -15.34
N VAL A 145 -10.58 -4.23 -15.25
CA VAL A 145 -9.83 -5.16 -16.10
C VAL A 145 -10.29 -6.60 -15.87
N ALA A 146 -10.40 -7.04 -14.60
CA ALA A 146 -10.86 -8.38 -14.27
C ALA A 146 -12.27 -8.64 -14.82
N PHE A 147 -13.18 -7.68 -14.67
CA PHE A 147 -14.53 -7.77 -15.21
C PHE A 147 -14.55 -7.88 -16.75
N LEU A 148 -13.72 -7.09 -17.45
CA LEU A 148 -13.62 -7.15 -18.91
C LEU A 148 -13.10 -8.51 -19.40
N PHE A 149 -12.10 -9.09 -18.74
CA PHE A 149 -11.61 -10.43 -19.08
C PHE A 149 -12.67 -11.52 -18.84
N TRP A 150 -13.40 -11.45 -17.73
CA TRP A 150 -14.49 -12.41 -17.44
C TRP A 150 -15.64 -12.34 -18.44
N THR A 151 -15.92 -11.16 -18.98
CA THR A 151 -16.95 -10.97 -20.03
C THR A 151 -16.43 -11.31 -21.44
N GLY A 152 -15.18 -11.77 -21.57
CA GLY A 152 -14.56 -12.11 -22.85
C GLY A 152 -14.22 -10.90 -23.73
N LYS A 153 -14.30 -9.67 -23.18
CA LYS A 153 -14.02 -8.43 -23.92
C LYS A 153 -12.52 -8.14 -23.92
N ASN A 154 -11.77 -8.91 -24.71
CA ASN A 154 -10.31 -8.81 -24.84
C ASN A 154 -9.89 -7.81 -25.93
N GLY A 155 -10.58 -6.68 -26.02
CA GLY A 155 -10.33 -5.66 -27.03
C GLY A 155 -9.17 -4.72 -26.68
N LEU A 156 -8.91 -3.77 -27.59
CA LEU A 156 -7.90 -2.72 -27.42
C LEU A 156 -8.12 -1.88 -26.14
N SER A 157 -9.37 -1.66 -25.75
CA SER A 157 -9.71 -0.92 -24.53
C SER A 157 -9.15 -1.58 -23.27
N THR A 158 -9.31 -2.90 -23.14
CA THR A 158 -8.78 -3.67 -22.01
C THR A 158 -7.26 -3.63 -21.98
N GLN A 159 -6.61 -3.76 -23.15
CA GLN A 159 -5.16 -3.68 -23.29
C GLN A 159 -4.60 -2.31 -22.88
N LEU A 160 -5.27 -1.22 -23.27
CA LEU A 160 -4.87 0.14 -22.88
C LEU A 160 -4.98 0.34 -21.36
N ILE A 161 -6.06 -0.14 -20.73
CA ILE A 161 -6.20 -0.03 -19.27
C ILE A 161 -5.11 -0.84 -18.56
N CYS A 162 -4.80 -2.06 -19.03
CA CYS A 162 -3.68 -2.84 -18.51
C CYS A 162 -2.35 -2.10 -18.63
N ALA A 163 -2.07 -1.50 -19.79
CA ALA A 163 -0.84 -0.74 -20.03
C ALA A 163 -0.73 0.46 -19.07
N VAL A 164 -1.82 1.18 -18.83
CA VAL A 164 -1.87 2.27 -17.84
C VAL A 164 -1.59 1.76 -16.42
N CYS A 165 -2.17 0.61 -16.03
CA CYS A 165 -1.89 0.01 -14.72
C CYS A 165 -0.41 -0.32 -14.55
N VAL A 166 0.19 -0.97 -15.56
CA VAL A 166 1.62 -1.31 -15.56
C VAL A 166 2.47 -0.04 -15.47
N LEU A 167 2.13 1.01 -16.22
CA LEU A 167 2.82 2.30 -16.17
C LEU A 167 2.81 2.92 -14.77
N PHE A 168 1.65 2.94 -14.10
CA PHE A 168 1.55 3.46 -12.73
C PHE A 168 2.39 2.65 -11.73
N THR A 169 2.35 1.32 -11.82
CA THR A 169 3.21 0.47 -10.97
C THR A 169 4.70 0.64 -11.27
N TRP A 170 5.05 0.87 -12.53
CA TRP A 170 6.42 1.13 -12.96
C TRP A 170 6.93 2.44 -12.38
N MET A 171 6.17 3.53 -12.48
CA MET A 171 6.55 4.83 -11.90
C MET A 171 6.77 4.75 -10.39
N GLU A 172 5.91 4.02 -9.67
CA GLU A 172 6.05 3.84 -8.22
C GLU A 172 7.28 2.99 -7.87
N SER A 173 7.51 1.89 -8.59
CA SER A 173 8.66 1.01 -8.35
C SER A 173 10.01 1.67 -8.68
N ALA A 174 10.13 2.25 -9.88
CA ALA A 174 11.38 2.74 -10.45
C ALA A 174 11.77 4.13 -9.92
N PHE A 175 10.84 5.08 -9.92
CA PHE A 175 11.13 6.48 -9.54
C PHE A 175 10.70 6.83 -8.12
N ALA A 176 10.13 5.90 -7.36
CA ALA A 176 9.49 6.20 -6.06
C ALA A 176 8.37 7.24 -6.17
N TYR A 177 7.76 7.39 -7.36
CA TYR A 177 6.75 8.40 -7.62
C TYR A 177 5.36 7.76 -7.68
N CYS A 178 4.55 8.03 -6.66
CA CYS A 178 3.16 7.57 -6.62
C CYS A 178 2.22 8.65 -7.15
N ALA A 179 1.72 8.46 -8.38
CA ALA A 179 0.77 9.38 -9.01
C ALA A 179 -0.52 9.55 -8.18
N GLY A 180 -0.99 8.49 -7.53
CA GLY A 180 -2.16 8.53 -6.64
C GLY A 180 -1.94 9.45 -5.43
N CYS A 181 -0.76 9.39 -4.79
CA CYS A 181 -0.41 10.30 -3.70
C CYS A 181 -0.33 11.76 -4.17
N HIS A 182 0.16 12.01 -5.40
CA HIS A 182 0.21 13.35 -5.96
C HIS A 182 -1.20 13.94 -6.18
N ILE A 183 -2.13 13.13 -6.71
CA ILE A 183 -3.54 13.53 -6.86
C ILE A 183 -4.17 13.79 -5.49
N TYR A 184 -3.89 12.95 -4.49
CA TYR A 184 -4.38 13.16 -3.12
C TYR A 184 -3.94 14.51 -2.54
N LYS A 185 -2.67 14.87 -2.75
CA LYS A 185 -2.12 16.18 -2.34
C LYS A 185 -2.79 17.34 -3.10
N LEU A 186 -3.02 17.18 -4.40
CA LEU A 186 -3.69 18.19 -5.23
C LEU A 186 -5.14 18.46 -4.77
N LEU A 187 -5.83 17.44 -4.27
CA LEU A 187 -7.17 17.55 -3.70
C LEU A 187 -7.21 18.20 -2.30
N ASN A 188 -6.08 18.74 -1.81
CA ASN A 188 -5.94 19.43 -0.52
C ASN A 188 -6.41 18.61 0.69
N PHE A 189 -6.38 17.28 0.59
CA PHE A 189 -6.59 16.45 1.76
C PHE A 189 -5.42 16.61 2.73
N LYS A 190 -5.72 16.91 4.00
CA LYS A 190 -4.70 16.96 5.05
C LYS A 190 -4.09 15.57 5.22
N SER A 191 -2.79 15.46 4.98
CA SER A 191 -1.96 14.35 5.44
C SER A 191 -0.97 14.90 6.47
N GLU A 192 -0.84 14.21 7.61
CA GLU A 192 0.25 14.48 8.54
C GLU A 192 1.51 13.91 7.89
N ALA A 193 2.53 14.74 7.73
CA ALA A 193 3.70 14.41 6.93
C ALA A 193 4.67 13.55 7.76
N CYS A 194 4.64 12.24 7.54
CA CYS A 194 5.83 11.42 7.74
C CYS A 194 6.66 11.51 6.46
N ASN A 195 7.72 12.31 6.50
CA ASN A 195 8.67 12.47 5.40
C ASN A 195 9.92 11.66 5.77
N GLY A 196 10.03 10.43 5.26
CA GLY A 196 11.27 9.65 5.23
C GLY A 196 12.10 9.69 6.52
N ALA A 197 11.82 8.74 7.41
CA ALA A 197 12.46 8.53 8.72
C ALA A 197 12.06 9.46 9.88
N SER A 198 11.42 10.61 9.65
CA SER A 198 10.81 11.41 10.71
C SER A 198 9.32 11.67 10.44
N CYS A 199 8.48 11.27 11.38
CA CYS A 199 7.12 11.79 11.50
C CYS A 199 7.22 13.09 12.29
N GLU A 200 7.31 14.23 11.63
CA GLU A 200 7.13 15.53 12.27
C GLU A 200 5.69 15.96 12.04
N VAL A 201 4.85 15.84 13.08
CA VAL A 201 3.55 16.53 13.05
C VAL A 201 3.85 18.01 13.22
N THR A 202 3.58 18.81 12.17
CA THR A 202 3.56 20.26 12.32
C THR A 202 2.41 20.60 13.28
N LEU A 203 2.75 20.91 14.53
CA LEU A 203 1.78 21.45 15.48
C LEU A 203 1.33 22.82 14.96
N LYS A 204 0.03 22.97 14.74
CA LYS A 204 -0.58 24.28 14.53
C LYS A 204 -1.51 24.56 15.69
#